data_AF-A0A7X7EAI6-F1
#
_entry.id   AF-A0A7X7EAI6-F1
#
_cell.length_a   1.000
_cell.length_b   1.000
_cell.length_c   1.000
_cell.angle_alpha   90.00
_cell.angle_beta   90.00
_cell.angle_gamma   90.00
#
_symmetry.space_group_name_H-M   'P 1'
#
loop_
_entity.id
_entity.type
_entity.pdbx_description
1 polymer ?
#
loop_
_entity_poly.entity_id
_entity_poly.type
_entity_poly.pdbx_seq_one_letter_code
_entity_poly.pdbx_strand_id
1 'polypeptide(L)'
;MYLLPLSESASLQLTKSVVCYQKRHTDQSLYRTLHEQTQQLLYELPSFLHLIDEEDCCEFLFFCYDSIPYYLNTYREGRLSYIGYLCQVVRKRSRYFIAQKQVKKKKERLLAESDFHYQQANIELPEETAEHAMYCRFSSVDEQDIATLPTLFSQLLEHRSHPIALSDPKLLELQDILRHQVNRKRFLIMLTLSPHLAAHYLLEDLASLLEVSPILLVKYLNTANSVLAQKRACKQEFETISHRHFRRLLEIESELLREEDEEKRLKLERLRIWNQRVYKAKIKQIRTMELNLSHSELGNLLGIPKGTIDSSVHYMKQLLVKYMDEQGDNEYL
;
A
#
# COMPACT_ATOMS: atom_id res chain seq x y z
N MET A 1 -33.62 18.41 -11.00
CA MET A 1 -34.35 17.16 -11.30
C MET A 1 -33.60 16.51 -12.46
N TYR A 2 -32.64 15.63 -12.16
CA TYR A 2 -31.81 15.01 -13.19
C TYR A 2 -32.65 13.93 -13.88
N LEU A 3 -33.02 14.16 -15.14
CA LEU A 3 -33.72 13.21 -15.99
C LEU A 3 -32.89 11.93 -16.05
N LEU A 4 -33.38 10.87 -15.40
CA LEU A 4 -32.92 9.50 -15.62
C LEU A 4 -32.82 9.22 -17.13
N PRO A 5 -32.01 8.24 -17.59
CA PRO A 5 -31.96 7.88 -19.01
C PRO A 5 -33.31 7.42 -19.58
N LEU A 6 -34.31 7.18 -18.73
CA LEU A 6 -35.69 6.92 -19.12
C LEU A 6 -36.64 8.01 -18.61
N SER A 7 -37.65 8.33 -19.43
CA SER A 7 -38.81 9.12 -18.98
C SER A 7 -39.56 8.39 -17.85
N GLU A 8 -40.31 9.15 -17.03
CA GLU A 8 -41.07 8.57 -15.91
C GLU A 8 -42.07 7.50 -16.37
N SER A 9 -42.72 7.72 -17.52
CA SER A 9 -43.64 6.75 -18.13
C SER A 9 -42.92 5.47 -18.58
N ALA A 10 -41.74 5.60 -19.20
CA ALA A 10 -40.93 4.45 -19.62
C ALA A 10 -40.38 3.67 -18.42
N SER A 11 -39.96 4.37 -17.35
CA SER A 11 -39.53 3.77 -16.09
C SER A 11 -40.64 2.94 -15.43
N LEU A 12 -41.86 3.47 -15.40
CA LEU A 12 -43.04 2.79 -14.86
C LEU A 12 -43.39 1.54 -15.69
N GLN A 13 -43.36 1.65 -17.02
CA GLN A 13 -43.62 0.53 -17.93
C GLN A 13 -42.58 -0.58 -17.76
N LEU A 14 -41.30 -0.23 -17.74
CA LEU A 14 -40.22 -1.20 -17.51
C LEU A 14 -40.39 -1.93 -16.18
N THR A 15 -40.73 -1.20 -15.11
CA THR A 15 -40.98 -1.78 -13.78
C THR A 15 -42.13 -2.80 -13.84
N LYS A 16 -43.25 -2.45 -14.47
CA LYS A 16 -44.39 -3.36 -14.64
C LYS A 16 -44.02 -4.60 -15.46
N SER A 17 -43.25 -4.44 -16.53
CA SER A 17 -42.79 -5.54 -17.37
C SER A 17 -41.90 -6.52 -16.61
N VAL A 18 -40.98 -6.03 -15.76
CA VAL A 18 -40.15 -6.88 -14.88
C VAL A 18 -41.00 -7.67 -13.89
N VAL A 19 -41.96 -7.02 -13.23
CA VAL A 19 -42.89 -7.70 -12.30
C VAL A 19 -43.76 -8.73 -13.03
N CYS A 20 -44.20 -8.43 -14.26
CA CYS A 20 -44.95 -9.37 -15.09
C CYS A 20 -44.12 -10.61 -15.44
N TYR A 21 -42.86 -10.41 -15.83
CA TYR A 21 -41.92 -11.50 -16.10
C TYR A 21 -41.69 -12.38 -14.87
N GLN A 22 -41.50 -11.80 -13.69
CA GLN A 22 -41.35 -12.55 -12.44
C GLN A 22 -42.58 -13.40 -12.09
N LYS A 23 -43.79 -13.03 -12.56
CA LYS A 23 -45.01 -13.82 -12.39
C LYS A 23 -45.17 -14.91 -13.47
N ARG A 24 -44.47 -14.77 -14.61
CA ARG A 24 -44.57 -15.63 -15.80
C ARG A 24 -43.18 -15.94 -16.35
N HIS A 25 -42.41 -16.71 -15.59
CA HIS A 25 -41.03 -17.07 -15.93
C HIS A 25 -40.85 -17.85 -17.25
N THR A 26 -41.93 -18.34 -17.87
CA THR A 26 -41.91 -19.06 -19.14
C THR A 26 -41.92 -18.16 -20.38
N ASP A 27 -42.17 -16.85 -20.22
CA ASP A 27 -42.21 -15.92 -21.35
C ASP A 27 -40.80 -15.52 -21.82
N GLN A 28 -40.29 -16.30 -22.77
CA GLN A 28 -38.97 -16.10 -23.37
C GLN A 28 -38.88 -14.80 -24.19
N SER A 29 -39.98 -14.33 -24.75
CA SER A 29 -40.00 -13.10 -25.55
C SER A 29 -39.83 -11.87 -24.66
N LEU A 30 -40.59 -11.82 -23.56
CA LEU A 30 -40.51 -10.76 -22.57
C LEU A 30 -39.15 -10.75 -21.87
N TYR A 31 -38.61 -11.93 -21.57
CA TYR A 31 -37.26 -12.07 -21.02
C TYR A 31 -36.20 -11.42 -21.91
N ARG A 32 -36.20 -11.72 -23.22
CA ARG A 32 -35.22 -11.15 -24.17
C ARG A 32 -35.30 -9.62 -24.20
N THR A 33 -36.50 -9.06 -24.29
CA THR A 33 -36.69 -7.60 -24.29
C THR A 33 -36.21 -6.96 -22.99
N LEU A 34 -36.57 -7.54 -21.83
CA LEU A 34 -36.12 -7.03 -20.54
C LEU A 34 -34.61 -7.15 -20.33
N HIS A 35 -34.02 -8.21 -20.88
CA HIS A 35 -32.58 -8.43 -20.85
C HIS A 35 -31.86 -7.35 -21.66
N GLU A 36 -32.29 -7.09 -22.90
CA GLU A 36 -31.76 -6.02 -23.76
C GLU A 36 -31.91 -4.63 -23.11
N GLN A 37 -33.07 -4.32 -22.56
CA GLN A 37 -33.30 -3.06 -21.85
C GLN A 37 -32.41 -2.93 -20.60
N THR A 38 -32.18 -4.02 -19.87
CA THR A 38 -31.27 -4.02 -18.72
C THR A 38 -29.82 -3.86 -19.16
N GLN A 39 -29.40 -4.42 -20.30
CA GLN A 39 -28.06 -4.19 -20.86
C GLN A 39 -27.84 -2.72 -21.18
N GLN A 40 -28.78 -2.08 -21.89
CA GLN A 40 -28.72 -0.66 -22.23
C GLN A 40 -28.56 0.19 -20.96
N LEU A 41 -29.39 -0.06 -19.94
CA LEU A 41 -29.28 0.66 -18.67
C LEU A 41 -27.96 0.42 -17.95
N LEU A 42 -27.42 -0.79 -17.97
CA LEU A 42 -26.12 -1.10 -17.36
C LEU A 42 -24.94 -0.46 -18.10
N TYR A 43 -25.10 -0.14 -19.38
CA TYR A 43 -24.13 0.62 -20.17
C TYR A 43 -24.23 2.13 -19.88
N GLU A 44 -25.43 2.70 -19.85
CA GLU A 44 -25.64 4.15 -19.75
C GLU A 44 -25.56 4.70 -18.31
N LEU A 45 -26.09 3.96 -17.32
CA LEU A 45 -26.17 4.42 -15.93
C LEU A 45 -24.81 4.73 -15.28
N PRO A 46 -23.72 3.98 -15.50
CA PRO A 46 -22.42 4.29 -14.88
C PRO A 46 -21.88 5.65 -15.30
N SER A 47 -21.97 5.99 -16.59
CA SER A 47 -21.58 7.30 -17.13
C SER A 47 -22.52 8.40 -16.66
N PHE A 48 -23.84 8.16 -16.74
CA PHE A 48 -24.85 9.11 -16.28
C PHE A 48 -24.72 9.48 -14.78
N LEU A 49 -24.30 8.52 -13.96
CA LEU A 49 -24.05 8.73 -12.53
C LEU A 49 -22.64 9.26 -12.21
N HIS A 50 -21.82 9.53 -13.23
CA HIS A 50 -20.42 9.97 -13.12
C HIS A 50 -19.54 9.02 -12.28
N LEU A 51 -19.73 7.72 -12.46
CA LEU A 51 -18.98 6.69 -11.71
C LEU A 51 -17.85 6.05 -12.52
N ILE A 52 -18.03 5.96 -13.84
CA ILE A 52 -17.13 5.31 -14.79
C ILE A 52 -17.11 6.17 -16.06
N ASP A 53 -15.93 6.34 -16.65
CA ASP A 53 -15.78 7.04 -17.92
C ASP A 53 -16.52 6.30 -19.06
N GLU A 54 -17.00 7.02 -20.06
CA GLU A 54 -17.80 6.46 -21.15
C GLU A 54 -17.05 5.34 -21.90
N GLU A 55 -15.74 5.51 -22.10
CA GLU A 55 -14.84 4.52 -22.72
C GLU A 55 -14.85 3.16 -21.98
N ASP A 56 -15.09 3.19 -20.67
CA ASP A 56 -15.03 2.03 -19.78
C ASP A 56 -16.40 1.39 -19.52
N CYS A 57 -17.49 2.00 -19.99
CA CYS A 57 -18.86 1.53 -19.76
C CYS A 57 -19.17 0.21 -20.48
N CYS A 58 -18.54 -0.05 -21.63
CA CYS A 58 -18.66 -1.31 -22.35
C CYS A 58 -18.09 -2.50 -21.54
N GLU A 59 -16.90 -2.31 -20.95
CA GLU A 59 -16.28 -3.32 -20.09
C GLU A 59 -17.10 -3.56 -18.82
N PHE A 60 -17.69 -2.50 -18.26
CA PHE A 60 -18.56 -2.61 -17.10
C PHE A 60 -19.85 -3.40 -17.41
N LEU A 61 -20.44 -3.22 -18.59
CA LEU A 61 -21.58 -4.02 -19.05
C LEU A 61 -21.21 -5.50 -19.08
N PHE A 62 -20.07 -5.86 -19.68
CA PHE A 62 -19.60 -7.25 -19.72
C PHE A 62 -19.37 -7.82 -18.32
N PHE A 63 -18.82 -7.03 -17.39
CA PHE A 63 -18.66 -7.43 -15.99
C PHE A 63 -20.00 -7.76 -15.30
N CYS A 64 -21.09 -7.10 -15.71
CA CYS A 64 -22.43 -7.30 -15.13
C CYS A 64 -23.32 -8.25 -15.95
N TYR A 65 -22.91 -8.67 -17.15
CA TYR A 65 -23.76 -9.34 -18.14
C TYR A 65 -24.42 -10.62 -17.58
N ASP A 66 -23.62 -11.52 -17.01
CA ASP A 66 -24.12 -12.78 -16.46
C ASP A 66 -25.00 -12.59 -15.20
N SER A 67 -24.98 -11.39 -14.61
CA SER A 67 -25.78 -11.04 -13.44
C SER A 67 -27.14 -10.44 -13.81
N ILE A 68 -27.39 -10.13 -15.08
CA ILE A 68 -28.68 -9.58 -15.55
C ILE A 68 -29.87 -10.48 -15.18
N PRO A 69 -29.82 -11.82 -15.37
CA PRO A 69 -30.92 -12.69 -14.95
C PRO A 69 -31.17 -12.59 -13.43
N TYR A 70 -30.12 -12.45 -12.64
CA TYR A 70 -30.22 -12.26 -11.21
C TYR A 70 -30.88 -10.92 -10.87
N TYR A 71 -30.51 -9.82 -11.53
CA TYR A 71 -31.13 -8.50 -11.30
C TYR A 71 -32.62 -8.50 -11.62
N LEU A 72 -33.01 -9.14 -12.71
CA LEU A 72 -34.41 -9.30 -13.09
C LEU A 72 -35.20 -10.14 -12.07
N ASN A 73 -34.63 -11.22 -11.56
CA ASN A 73 -35.33 -12.14 -10.63
C ASN A 73 -35.36 -11.65 -9.18
N THR A 74 -34.40 -10.83 -8.75
CA THR A 74 -34.28 -10.42 -7.35
C THR A 74 -34.87 -9.05 -7.04
N TYR A 75 -35.21 -8.27 -8.07
CA TYR A 75 -35.97 -7.04 -7.90
C TYR A 75 -37.27 -7.31 -7.13
N ARG A 76 -37.60 -6.43 -6.18
CA ARG A 76 -38.87 -6.49 -5.44
C ARG A 76 -39.58 -5.16 -5.62
N GLU A 77 -40.83 -5.23 -6.04
CA GLU A 77 -41.70 -4.06 -6.14
C GLU A 77 -41.87 -3.43 -4.75
N GLY A 78 -41.64 -2.12 -4.67
CA GLY A 78 -41.60 -1.39 -3.41
C GLY A 78 -41.43 0.09 -3.65
N ARG A 79 -40.61 0.75 -2.82
CA ARG A 79 -40.40 2.21 -2.90
C ARG A 79 -39.54 2.66 -4.10
N LEU A 80 -38.80 1.76 -4.73
CA LEU A 80 -37.94 2.06 -5.87
C LEU A 80 -38.50 1.40 -7.13
N SER A 81 -38.49 2.13 -8.24
CA SER A 81 -38.68 1.56 -9.57
C SER A 81 -37.51 0.66 -9.95
N TYR A 82 -37.67 -0.17 -10.98
CA TYR A 82 -36.61 -1.08 -11.43
C TYR A 82 -35.33 -0.33 -11.84
N ILE A 83 -35.45 0.83 -12.49
CA ILE A 83 -34.29 1.70 -12.80
C ILE A 83 -33.66 2.24 -11.51
N GLY A 84 -34.45 2.63 -10.51
CA GLY A 84 -33.94 3.11 -9.21
C GLY A 84 -33.18 2.01 -8.47
N TYR A 85 -33.65 0.77 -8.56
CA TYR A 85 -32.93 -0.42 -8.10
C TYR A 85 -31.61 -0.60 -8.86
N LEU A 86 -31.62 -0.55 -10.19
CA LEU A 86 -30.40 -0.67 -11.00
C LEU A 86 -29.39 0.43 -10.70
N CYS A 87 -29.80 1.67 -10.43
CA CYS A 87 -28.89 2.74 -9.98
C CYS A 87 -28.12 2.33 -8.71
N GLN A 88 -28.76 1.65 -7.76
CA GLN A 88 -28.09 1.15 -6.56
C GLN A 88 -27.15 -0.01 -6.86
N VAL A 89 -27.57 -0.92 -7.75
CA VAL A 89 -26.73 -2.02 -8.23
C VAL A 89 -25.47 -1.46 -8.90
N VAL A 90 -25.61 -0.50 -9.82
CA VAL A 90 -24.51 0.14 -10.55
C VAL A 90 -23.55 0.86 -9.58
N ARG A 91 -24.06 1.61 -8.60
CA ARG A 91 -23.21 2.25 -7.57
C ARG A 91 -22.39 1.26 -6.76
N LYS A 92 -22.96 0.10 -6.44
CA LYS A 92 -22.24 -0.94 -5.71
C LYS A 92 -21.24 -1.65 -6.61
N ARG A 93 -21.65 -2.06 -7.82
CA ARG A 93 -20.86 -2.88 -8.74
C ARG A 93 -19.71 -2.11 -9.38
N SER A 94 -19.87 -0.81 -9.64
CA SER A 94 -18.80 0.07 -10.15
C SER A 94 -17.57 0.07 -9.24
N ARG A 95 -17.75 0.13 -7.91
CA ARG A 95 -16.64 0.03 -6.95
C ARG A 95 -15.83 -1.26 -7.10
N TYR A 96 -16.51 -2.39 -7.27
CA TYR A 96 -15.85 -3.69 -7.45
C TYR A 96 -15.16 -3.78 -8.81
N PHE A 97 -15.81 -3.30 -9.87
CA PHE A 97 -15.26 -3.27 -11.21
C PHE A 97 -13.96 -2.45 -11.26
N ILE A 98 -13.96 -1.25 -10.68
CA ILE A 98 -12.76 -0.39 -10.62
C ILE A 98 -11.62 -1.09 -9.87
N ALA A 99 -11.91 -1.68 -8.71
CA ALA A 99 -10.92 -2.43 -7.94
C ALA A 99 -10.35 -3.63 -8.73
N GLN A 100 -11.22 -4.40 -9.39
CA GLN A 100 -10.79 -5.54 -10.22
C GLN A 100 -9.95 -5.09 -11.42
N LYS A 101 -10.32 -4.00 -12.08
CA LYS A 101 -9.57 -3.42 -13.21
C LYS A 101 -8.20 -2.94 -12.77
N GLN A 102 -8.07 -2.33 -11.58
CA GLN A 102 -6.77 -1.96 -11.01
C GLN A 102 -5.90 -3.18 -10.71
N VAL A 103 -6.47 -4.25 -10.15
CA VAL A 103 -5.75 -5.51 -9.90
C VAL A 103 -5.31 -6.17 -11.22
N LYS A 104 -6.18 -6.20 -12.23
CA LYS A 104 -5.87 -6.74 -13.57
C LYS A 104 -4.76 -5.94 -14.24
N LYS A 105 -4.85 -4.60 -14.26
CA LYS A 105 -3.78 -3.71 -14.75
C LYS A 105 -2.46 -3.93 -14.01
N LYS A 106 -2.49 -4.16 -12.69
CA LYS A 106 -1.30 -4.49 -11.91
C LYS A 106 -0.70 -5.84 -12.32
N LYS A 107 -1.55 -6.86 -12.52
CA LYS A 107 -1.12 -8.20 -12.98
C LYS A 107 -0.54 -8.15 -14.40
N GLU A 108 -1.17 -7.45 -15.33
CA GLU A 108 -0.68 -7.27 -16.70
C GLU A 108 0.65 -6.54 -16.74
N ARG A 109 0.84 -5.52 -15.89
CA ARG A 109 2.15 -4.87 -15.73
C ARG A 109 3.21 -5.85 -15.23
N LEU A 110 2.89 -6.66 -14.22
CA LEU A 110 3.82 -7.67 -13.69
C LEU A 110 4.15 -8.75 -14.72
N LEU A 111 3.17 -9.17 -15.54
CA LEU A 111 3.38 -10.12 -16.63
C LEU A 111 4.25 -9.51 -17.73
N ALA A 112 3.98 -8.26 -18.13
CA ALA A 112 4.82 -7.55 -19.10
C ALA A 112 6.25 -7.34 -18.59
N GLU A 113 6.43 -7.06 -17.29
CA GLU A 113 7.75 -7.00 -16.65
C GLU A 113 8.44 -8.38 -16.69
N SER A 114 7.71 -9.46 -16.39
CA SER A 114 8.22 -10.84 -16.45
C SER A 114 8.58 -11.28 -17.88
N ASP A 115 7.71 -11.07 -18.85
CA ASP A 115 7.93 -11.43 -20.26
C ASP A 115 9.09 -10.62 -20.86
N PHE A 116 9.26 -9.36 -20.43
CA PHE A 116 10.42 -8.55 -20.78
C PHE A 116 11.73 -9.14 -20.21
N HIS A 117 11.72 -9.65 -18.98
CA HIS A 117 12.88 -10.34 -18.40
C HIS A 117 13.21 -11.64 -19.14
N TYR A 118 12.20 -12.39 -19.59
CA TYR A 118 12.39 -13.60 -20.43
C TYR A 118 12.90 -13.26 -21.83
N GLN A 119 12.41 -12.19 -22.46
CA GLN A 119 12.89 -11.75 -23.77
C GLN A 119 14.32 -11.19 -23.72
N GLN A 120 14.73 -10.55 -22.62
CA GLN A 120 16.12 -10.13 -22.41
C GLN A 120 17.10 -11.31 -22.27
N ALA A 121 16.65 -12.46 -21.77
CA ALA A 121 17.49 -13.67 -21.68
C ALA A 121 17.80 -14.32 -23.04
N ASN A 122 16.99 -14.02 -24.07
CA ASN A 122 17.16 -14.54 -25.43
C ASN A 122 17.76 -13.54 -26.42
N ILE A 123 18.09 -12.33 -25.98
CA ILE A 123 18.90 -11.40 -26.76
C ILE A 123 20.35 -11.69 -26.35
N GLU A 124 21.15 -12.22 -27.27
CA GLU A 124 22.61 -12.23 -27.13
C GLU A 124 23.08 -10.77 -27.02
N LEU A 125 23.12 -10.29 -25.79
CA LEU A 125 23.73 -9.03 -25.40
C LEU A 125 25.25 -9.22 -25.48
N PRO A 126 25.99 -8.23 -26.01
CA PRO A 126 27.45 -8.25 -25.95
C PRO A 126 27.89 -8.48 -24.50
N GLU A 127 28.70 -9.51 -24.31
CA GLU A 127 29.30 -9.95 -23.05
C GLU A 127 30.25 -8.87 -22.50
N GLU A 128 29.76 -7.73 -22.03
CA GLU A 128 30.58 -6.85 -21.20
C GLU A 128 29.76 -6.30 -20.03
N THR A 129 30.05 -6.87 -18.86
CA THR A 129 29.50 -6.60 -17.51
C THR A 129 28.18 -7.27 -17.13
N ALA A 130 28.18 -8.60 -17.14
CA ALA A 130 27.20 -9.42 -16.41
C ALA A 130 27.39 -9.27 -14.88
N GLU A 131 26.97 -8.13 -14.32
CA GLU A 131 26.74 -8.05 -12.88
C GLU A 131 25.50 -8.87 -12.55
N HIS A 132 25.74 -10.05 -11.99
CA HIS A 132 24.71 -10.95 -11.52
C HIS A 132 23.82 -10.21 -10.51
N ALA A 133 22.53 -10.11 -10.81
CA ALA A 133 21.57 -9.52 -9.89
C ALA A 133 21.44 -10.39 -8.63
N MET A 134 22.21 -10.08 -7.59
CA MET A 134 22.01 -10.66 -6.26
C MET A 134 20.75 -10.04 -5.65
N TYR A 135 19.64 -10.78 -5.73
CA TYR A 135 18.45 -10.49 -4.93
C TYR A 135 18.61 -11.16 -3.57
N CYS A 136 19.06 -10.41 -2.57
CA CYS A 136 19.09 -10.88 -1.19
C CYS A 136 17.66 -11.21 -0.72
N ARG A 137 17.37 -12.50 -0.51
CA ARG A 137 16.13 -12.95 0.15
C ARG A 137 16.20 -12.59 1.62
N PHE A 138 15.07 -12.12 2.17
CA PHE A 138 14.85 -11.78 3.57
C PHE A 138 15.05 -12.95 4.57
N SER A 139 15.37 -14.15 4.09
CA SER A 139 15.53 -15.37 4.87
C SER A 139 16.92 -15.54 5.53
N SER A 140 17.79 -14.55 5.47
CA SER A 140 19.17 -14.60 6.00
C SER A 140 19.37 -13.86 7.31
N VAL A 141 18.31 -13.68 8.10
CA VAL A 141 18.42 -13.08 9.44
C VAL A 141 19.04 -14.13 10.38
N ASP A 142 20.19 -13.83 10.97
CA ASP A 142 20.75 -14.64 12.05
C ASP A 142 19.78 -14.58 13.26
N GLU A 143 19.04 -15.67 13.47
CA GLU A 143 17.97 -15.78 14.46
C GLU A 143 18.45 -15.61 15.93
N GLN A 144 19.77 -15.71 16.16
CA GLN A 144 20.35 -15.84 17.50
C GLN A 144 20.34 -14.52 18.31
N ASP A 145 20.50 -13.35 17.68
CA ASP A 145 20.50 -12.06 18.40
C ASP A 145 19.09 -11.55 18.74
N ILE A 146 18.09 -11.95 17.95
CA ILE A 146 16.71 -11.46 18.03
C ILE A 146 15.91 -12.17 19.11
N ALA A 147 16.26 -13.42 19.44
CA ALA A 147 15.53 -14.25 20.40
C ALA A 147 15.39 -13.61 21.79
N THR A 148 16.26 -12.66 22.14
CA THR A 148 16.23 -11.95 23.42
C THR A 148 15.24 -10.78 23.47
N LEU A 149 14.75 -10.32 22.33
CA LEU A 149 13.89 -9.13 22.20
C LEU A 149 12.56 -9.25 23.00
N PRO A 150 11.83 -10.38 22.97
CA PRO A 150 10.62 -10.56 23.78
C PRO A 150 10.91 -10.48 25.28
N THR A 151 12.03 -11.07 25.73
CA THR A 151 12.43 -11.06 27.14
C THR A 151 12.75 -9.64 27.61
N LEU A 152 13.50 -8.87 26.82
CA LEU A 152 13.80 -7.46 27.11
C LEU A 152 12.52 -6.61 27.13
N PHE A 153 11.58 -6.88 26.23
CA PHE A 153 10.28 -6.21 26.20
C PHE A 153 9.49 -6.47 27.49
N SER A 154 9.42 -7.72 27.95
CA SER A 154 8.76 -8.07 29.23
C SER A 154 9.46 -7.43 30.42
N GLN A 155 10.79 -7.42 30.44
CA GLN A 155 11.56 -6.74 31.51
C GLN A 155 11.23 -5.25 31.59
N LEU A 156 11.15 -4.55 30.45
CA LEU A 156 10.78 -3.13 30.40
C LEU A 156 9.33 -2.88 30.84
N LEU A 157 8.42 -3.84 30.63
CA LEU A 157 7.03 -3.75 31.09
C LEU A 157 6.90 -3.92 32.61
N GLU A 158 7.66 -4.84 33.18
CA GLU A 158 7.53 -5.27 34.57
C GLU A 158 8.40 -4.45 35.54
N HIS A 159 9.60 -4.07 35.13
CA HIS A 159 10.58 -3.43 36.01
C HIS A 159 10.52 -1.91 35.86
N ARG A 160 10.37 -1.23 36.99
CA ARG A 160 10.48 0.23 37.08
C ARG A 160 11.67 0.63 37.94
N SER A 161 12.41 1.59 37.44
CA SER A 161 13.37 2.35 38.21
C SER A 161 12.66 3.45 39.00
N HIS A 162 13.33 4.04 39.98
CA HIS A 162 12.76 5.14 40.75
C HIS A 162 12.49 6.34 39.81
N PRO A 163 11.40 7.08 40.01
CA PRO A 163 11.07 8.21 39.17
C PRO A 163 12.21 9.23 39.21
N ILE A 164 12.77 9.50 38.04
CA ILE A 164 13.72 10.58 37.83
C ILE A 164 12.89 11.86 37.71
N ALA A 165 13.30 12.92 38.41
CA ALA A 165 12.54 14.16 38.47
C ALA A 165 12.50 14.84 37.09
N LEU A 166 11.34 14.78 36.42
CA LEU A 166 11.05 15.59 35.24
C LEU A 166 10.69 17.00 35.69
N SER A 167 11.25 18.01 35.03
CA SER A 167 11.02 19.42 35.38
C SER A 167 9.81 20.03 34.66
N ASP A 168 9.35 19.43 33.56
CA ASP A 168 8.24 19.93 32.76
C ASP A 168 6.89 19.32 33.23
N PRO A 169 5.89 20.16 33.61
CA PRO A 169 4.58 19.68 34.05
C PRO A 169 3.84 18.84 33.01
N LYS A 170 4.00 19.11 31.71
CA LYS A 170 3.37 18.31 30.64
C LYS A 170 4.00 16.92 30.53
N LEU A 171 5.31 16.82 30.72
CA LEU A 171 6.02 15.53 30.72
C LEU A 171 5.69 14.71 31.97
N LEU A 172 5.45 15.35 33.11
CA LEU A 172 4.94 14.68 34.32
C LEU A 172 3.55 14.06 34.08
N GLU A 173 2.64 14.81 33.45
CA GLU A 173 1.32 14.30 33.09
C GLU A 173 1.42 13.10 32.12
N LEU A 174 2.27 13.21 31.10
CA LEU A 174 2.51 12.12 30.16
C LEU A 174 3.13 10.90 30.86
N GLN A 175 4.08 11.11 31.77
CA GLN A 175 4.68 10.06 32.59
C GLN A 175 3.59 9.32 33.38
N ASP A 176 2.68 10.04 34.03
CA ASP A 176 1.56 9.45 34.76
C ASP A 176 0.64 8.60 33.87
N ILE A 177 0.35 9.05 32.65
CA ILE A 177 -0.44 8.27 31.68
C ILE A 177 0.30 6.99 31.28
N LEU A 178 1.62 7.07 31.08
CA LEU A 178 2.49 5.96 30.69
C LEU A 178 2.77 5.00 31.86
N ARG A 179 2.50 5.39 33.12
CA ARG A 179 2.50 4.46 34.25
C ARG A 179 1.41 3.40 34.14
N HIS A 180 0.36 3.60 33.35
CA HIS A 180 -0.60 2.52 33.10
C HIS A 180 0.02 1.45 32.19
N GLN A 181 -0.03 0.19 32.63
CA GLN A 181 0.60 -0.95 31.94
C GLN A 181 0.21 -1.05 30.45
N VAL A 182 -1.04 -0.74 30.12
CA VAL A 182 -1.53 -0.72 28.74
C VAL A 182 -0.85 0.37 27.92
N ASN A 183 -0.78 1.60 28.43
CA ASN A 183 -0.17 2.72 27.72
C ASN A 183 1.34 2.57 27.60
N ARG A 184 1.99 2.06 28.64
CA ARG A 184 3.40 1.65 28.61
C ARG A 184 3.67 0.68 27.48
N LYS A 185 2.89 -0.40 27.41
CA LYS A 185 3.02 -1.41 26.35
C LYS A 185 2.86 -0.80 24.97
N ARG A 186 1.85 0.05 24.79
CA ARG A 186 1.61 0.74 23.52
C ARG A 186 2.77 1.65 23.12
N PHE A 187 3.34 2.37 24.08
CA PHE A 187 4.46 3.28 23.84
C PHE A 187 5.75 2.51 23.49
N LEU A 188 6.05 1.44 24.23
CA LEU A 188 7.19 0.57 23.91
C LEU A 188 7.06 -0.01 22.50
N ILE A 189 5.88 -0.50 22.10
CA ILE A 189 5.60 -0.98 20.72
C ILE A 189 5.92 0.11 19.68
N MET A 190 5.55 1.36 19.95
CA MET A 190 5.82 2.48 19.05
C MET A 190 7.34 2.71 18.92
N LEU A 191 8.07 2.71 20.03
CA LEU A 191 9.54 2.85 20.02
C LEU A 191 10.22 1.71 19.24
N THR A 192 9.69 0.48 19.29
CA THR A 192 10.24 -0.67 18.55
C THR A 192 10.10 -0.54 17.03
N LEU A 193 9.12 0.21 16.53
CA LEU A 193 8.94 0.38 15.08
C LEU A 193 10.06 1.21 14.44
N SER A 194 10.59 2.17 15.20
CA SER A 194 11.62 3.11 14.76
C SER A 194 12.72 3.28 15.82
N PRO A 195 13.43 2.19 16.18
CA PRO A 195 14.35 2.17 17.32
C PRO A 195 15.56 3.11 17.15
N HIS A 196 15.92 3.42 15.90
CA HIS A 196 17.02 4.31 15.56
C HIS A 196 16.77 5.77 15.87
N LEU A 197 15.51 6.22 15.82
CA LEU A 197 15.13 7.59 16.18
C LEU A 197 15.18 7.76 17.69
N ALA A 198 14.73 6.74 18.43
CA ALA A 198 14.69 6.75 19.89
C ALA A 198 16.08 6.66 20.54
N ALA A 199 17.00 5.87 19.96
CA ALA A 199 18.29 5.58 20.58
C ALA A 199 19.33 6.72 20.50
N HIS A 200 19.27 7.61 19.50
CA HIS A 200 20.35 8.56 19.22
C HIS A 200 20.27 9.88 20.00
N TYR A 201 19.07 10.39 20.28
CA TYR A 201 18.91 11.75 20.82
C TYR A 201 18.03 11.83 22.07
N LEU A 202 17.15 10.85 22.30
CA LEU A 202 16.08 10.95 23.31
C LEU A 202 16.17 9.86 24.38
N LEU A 203 17.24 9.09 24.41
CA LEU A 203 17.31 7.87 25.22
C LEU A 203 17.09 8.14 26.71
N GLU A 204 17.80 9.12 27.29
CA GLU A 204 17.72 9.44 28.72
C GLU A 204 16.34 10.01 29.10
N ASP A 205 15.77 10.85 28.23
CA ASP A 205 14.44 11.41 28.41
C ASP A 205 13.35 10.33 28.31
N LEU A 206 13.47 9.42 27.34
CA LEU A 206 12.58 8.27 27.19
C LEU A 206 12.70 7.28 28.35
N ALA A 207 13.93 7.05 28.83
CA ALA A 207 14.16 6.20 29.99
C ALA A 207 13.55 6.82 31.27
N SER A 208 13.68 8.13 31.43
CA SER A 208 13.06 8.89 32.53
C SER A 208 11.53 8.87 32.43
N LEU A 209 10.98 9.12 31.24
CA LEU A 209 9.54 9.09 30.97
C LEU A 209 8.93 7.71 31.19
N LEU A 210 9.67 6.65 30.86
CA LEU A 210 9.25 5.27 31.11
C LEU A 210 9.65 4.75 32.47
N GLU A 211 10.36 5.51 33.31
CA GLU A 211 10.86 5.03 34.61
C GLU A 211 11.62 3.68 34.45
N VAL A 212 12.54 3.59 33.48
CA VAL A 212 13.37 2.39 33.24
C VAL A 212 14.84 2.72 33.29
N SER A 213 15.66 1.70 33.51
CA SER A 213 17.10 1.82 33.33
C SER A 213 17.45 2.19 31.88
N PRO A 214 18.20 3.28 31.65
CA PRO A 214 18.69 3.64 30.32
C PRO A 214 19.47 2.49 29.67
N ILE A 215 20.24 1.75 30.45
CA ILE A 215 21.01 0.58 29.99
C ILE A 215 20.08 -0.51 29.42
N LEU A 216 18.97 -0.79 30.10
CA LEU A 216 17.99 -1.77 29.64
C LEU A 216 17.26 -1.29 28.38
N LEU A 217 16.90 0.00 28.31
CA LEU A 217 16.26 0.59 27.15
C LEU A 217 17.18 0.61 25.92
N VAL A 218 18.46 0.97 26.08
CA VAL A 218 19.48 0.89 25.03
C VAL A 218 19.61 -0.53 24.51
N LYS A 219 19.74 -1.50 25.43
CA LYS A 219 19.88 -2.90 25.06
C LYS A 219 18.70 -3.35 24.20
N TYR A 220 17.48 -3.02 24.63
CA TYR A 220 16.26 -3.31 23.87
C TYR A 220 16.22 -2.65 22.49
N LEU A 221 16.48 -1.34 22.42
CA LEU A 221 16.43 -0.60 21.14
C LEU A 221 17.55 -1.03 20.19
N ASN A 222 18.74 -1.36 20.69
CA ASN A 222 19.83 -1.89 19.87
C ASN A 222 19.51 -3.28 19.31
N THR A 223 18.89 -4.17 20.12
CA THR A 223 18.41 -5.46 19.63
C THR A 223 17.31 -5.29 18.57
N ALA A 224 16.41 -4.31 18.71
CA ALA A 224 15.44 -4.00 17.65
C ALA A 224 16.11 -3.40 16.41
N ASN A 225 17.15 -2.58 16.59
CA ASN A 225 17.88 -1.92 15.51
C ASN A 225 18.78 -2.87 14.71
N SER A 226 19.25 -3.98 15.29
CA SER A 226 20.02 -5.00 14.55
C SER A 226 19.17 -5.63 13.43
N VAL A 227 17.85 -5.79 13.64
CA VAL A 227 16.89 -6.23 12.62
C VAL A 227 16.82 -5.21 11.46
N LEU A 228 16.92 -3.92 11.77
CA LEU A 228 16.97 -2.86 10.75
C LEU A 228 18.33 -2.73 10.07
N ALA A 229 19.41 -3.23 10.69
CA ALA A 229 20.76 -3.12 10.14
C ALA A 229 20.88 -3.85 8.79
N GLN A 230 20.23 -5.01 8.63
CA GLN A 230 20.18 -5.70 7.34
C GLN A 230 19.36 -4.93 6.29
N LYS A 231 18.21 -4.35 6.66
CA LYS A 231 17.42 -3.50 5.74
C LYS A 231 18.25 -2.29 5.27
N ARG A 232 19.07 -1.72 6.15
CA ARG A 232 20.00 -0.63 5.82
C ARG A 232 21.17 -1.10 4.95
N ALA A 233 21.79 -2.23 5.26
CA ALA A 233 22.88 -2.79 4.46
C ALA A 233 22.40 -3.08 3.02
N CYS A 234 21.22 -3.67 2.89
CA CYS A 234 20.55 -3.88 1.61
C CYS A 234 20.35 -2.55 0.87
N LYS A 235 19.78 -1.53 1.53
CA LYS A 235 19.65 -0.20 0.92
C LYS A 235 21.00 0.40 0.48
N GLN A 236 22.04 0.30 1.30
CA GLN A 236 23.38 0.81 0.99
C GLN A 236 23.99 0.10 -0.23
N GLU A 237 23.75 -1.21 -0.37
CA GLU A 237 24.16 -1.98 -1.54
C GLU A 237 23.42 -1.48 -2.80
N PHE A 238 22.10 -1.30 -2.73
CA PHE A 238 21.33 -0.71 -3.83
C PHE A 238 21.79 0.70 -4.20
N GLU A 239 22.10 1.54 -3.22
CA GLU A 239 22.66 2.89 -3.44
C GLU A 239 24.03 2.81 -4.12
N THR A 240 24.90 1.90 -3.70
CA THR A 240 26.22 1.69 -4.32
C THR A 240 26.11 1.27 -5.79
N ILE A 241 25.22 0.33 -6.09
CA ILE A 241 24.91 -0.09 -7.47
C ILE A 241 24.31 1.08 -8.27
N SER A 242 23.42 1.86 -7.66
CA SER A 242 22.83 3.04 -8.30
C SER A 242 23.90 4.10 -8.63
N HIS A 243 24.84 4.37 -7.72
CA HIS A 243 25.96 5.27 -7.96
C HIS A 243 26.86 4.79 -9.10
N ARG A 244 27.08 3.49 -9.23
CA ARG A 244 27.83 2.90 -10.36
C ARG A 244 27.14 3.17 -11.69
N HIS A 245 25.84 2.91 -11.81
CA HIS A 245 25.10 3.21 -13.04
C HIS A 245 25.05 4.71 -13.35
N PHE A 246 24.94 5.56 -12.32
CA PHE A 246 25.01 7.00 -12.49
C PHE A 246 26.37 7.46 -13.04
N ARG A 247 27.47 6.95 -12.46
CA ARG A 247 28.82 7.21 -12.98
C ARG A 247 28.95 6.73 -14.43
N ARG A 248 28.49 5.51 -14.73
CA ARG A 248 28.57 4.96 -16.10
C ARG A 248 27.76 5.80 -17.10
N LEU A 249 26.63 6.37 -16.70
CA LEU A 249 25.87 7.30 -17.54
C LEU A 249 26.67 8.55 -17.89
N LEU A 250 27.36 9.15 -16.91
CA LEU A 250 28.20 10.33 -17.14
C LEU A 250 29.38 10.01 -18.07
N GLU A 251 29.98 8.83 -17.92
CA GLU A 251 31.03 8.35 -18.82
C GLU A 251 30.51 8.21 -20.25
N ILE A 252 29.38 7.53 -20.45
CA ILE A 252 28.76 7.35 -21.77
C ILE A 252 28.39 8.70 -22.39
N GLU A 253 27.84 9.63 -21.61
CA GLU A 253 27.53 10.99 -22.09
C GLU A 253 28.80 11.75 -22.51
N SER A 254 29.90 11.59 -21.77
CA SER A 254 31.20 12.16 -22.17
C SER A 254 31.78 11.49 -23.42
N GLU A 255 31.61 10.17 -23.58
CA GLU A 255 32.06 9.42 -24.76
C GLU A 255 31.27 9.84 -26.01
N LEU A 256 29.93 9.97 -25.89
CA LEU A 256 29.04 10.40 -26.97
C LEU A 256 29.37 11.80 -27.51
N LEU A 257 29.87 12.71 -26.67
CA LEU A 257 30.26 14.07 -27.09
C LEU A 257 31.51 14.10 -27.98
N ARG A 258 32.33 13.04 -27.94
CA ARG A 258 33.63 12.96 -28.62
C ARG A 258 33.67 11.88 -29.70
N GLU A 259 32.63 11.07 -29.81
CA GLU A 259 32.57 9.97 -30.76
C GLU A 259 32.15 10.48 -32.15
N GLU A 260 33.00 10.22 -33.14
CA GLU A 260 32.80 10.63 -34.54
C GLU A 260 32.30 9.46 -35.39
N ASP A 261 32.49 8.21 -34.94
CA ASP A 261 32.00 7.01 -35.60
C ASP A 261 30.51 6.77 -35.31
N GLU A 262 29.70 6.78 -36.36
CA GLU A 262 28.24 6.72 -36.22
C GLU A 262 27.74 5.35 -35.77
N GLU A 263 28.46 4.26 -36.08
CA GLU A 263 28.10 2.92 -35.60
C GLU A 263 28.38 2.79 -34.10
N LYS A 264 29.50 3.35 -33.63
CA LYS A 264 29.84 3.41 -32.20
C LYS A 264 28.91 4.34 -31.44
N ARG A 265 28.55 5.49 -32.02
CA ARG A 265 27.58 6.42 -31.44
C ARG A 265 26.23 5.75 -31.22
N LEU A 266 25.73 4.99 -32.20
CA LEU A 266 24.49 4.21 -32.06
C LEU A 266 24.57 3.10 -30.99
N LYS A 267 25.75 2.51 -30.76
CA LYS A 267 25.97 1.53 -29.67
C LYS A 267 25.98 2.23 -28.30
N LEU A 268 26.67 3.36 -28.18
CA LEU A 268 26.71 4.17 -26.96
C LEU A 268 25.33 4.71 -26.58
N GLU A 269 24.52 5.16 -27.55
CA GLU A 269 23.16 5.65 -27.28
C GLU A 269 22.25 4.52 -26.75
N ARG A 270 22.37 3.31 -27.31
CA ARG A 270 21.68 2.11 -26.80
C ARG A 270 22.11 1.79 -25.37
N LEU A 271 23.41 1.85 -25.08
CA LEU A 271 23.96 1.61 -23.75
C LEU A 271 23.52 2.68 -22.74
N ARG A 272 23.41 3.94 -23.17
CA ARG A 272 22.89 5.07 -22.38
C ARG A 272 21.43 4.84 -21.99
N ILE A 273 20.57 4.51 -22.95
CA ILE A 273 19.14 4.23 -22.70
C ILE A 273 18.99 3.09 -21.70
N TRP A 274 19.78 2.02 -21.87
CA TRP A 274 19.77 0.88 -20.95
C TRP A 274 20.19 1.28 -19.54
N ASN A 275 21.35 1.94 -19.37
CA ASN A 275 21.84 2.37 -18.05
C ASN A 275 20.87 3.35 -17.39
N GLN A 276 20.24 4.24 -18.16
CA GLN A 276 19.28 5.21 -17.64
C GLN A 276 18.02 4.51 -17.12
N ARG A 277 17.57 3.46 -17.82
CA ARG A 277 16.45 2.63 -17.38
C ARG A 277 16.77 1.87 -16.10
N VAL A 278 17.93 1.21 -16.03
CA VAL A 278 18.36 0.48 -14.83
C VAL A 278 18.53 1.42 -13.64
N TYR A 279 19.20 2.56 -13.83
CA TYR A 279 19.36 3.59 -12.82
C TYR A 279 18.00 4.06 -12.27
N LYS A 280 17.05 4.42 -13.14
CA LYS A 280 15.69 4.84 -12.73
C LYS A 280 14.95 3.74 -11.97
N ALA A 281 15.05 2.50 -12.41
CA ALA A 281 14.44 1.36 -11.72
C ALA A 281 15.02 1.16 -10.31
N LYS A 282 16.36 1.25 -10.16
CA LYS A 282 17.05 1.13 -8.88
C LYS A 282 16.70 2.28 -7.93
N ILE A 283 16.67 3.53 -8.41
CA ILE A 283 16.23 4.68 -7.62
C ILE A 283 14.79 4.51 -7.15
N LYS A 284 13.89 4.03 -8.01
CA LYS A 284 12.51 3.74 -7.63
C LYS A 284 12.45 2.67 -6.53
N GLN A 285 13.22 1.59 -6.66
CA GLN A 285 13.31 0.54 -5.64
C GLN A 285 13.80 1.10 -4.30
N ILE A 286 14.90 1.86 -4.28
CA ILE A 286 15.45 2.50 -3.07
C ILE A 286 14.40 3.40 -2.40
N ARG A 287 13.67 4.21 -3.18
CA ARG A 287 12.63 5.11 -2.66
C ARG A 287 11.44 4.36 -2.05
N THR A 288 11.16 3.15 -2.53
CA THR A 288 10.05 2.31 -2.02
C THR A 288 10.46 1.39 -0.87
N MET A 289 11.75 1.33 -0.51
CA MET A 289 12.21 0.49 0.59
C MET A 289 11.76 1.05 1.94
N GLU A 290 10.98 0.26 2.68
CA GLU A 290 10.60 0.56 4.05
C GLU A 290 11.75 0.19 5.00
N LEU A 291 12.34 1.20 5.65
CA LEU A 291 13.48 1.05 6.57
C LEU A 291 13.06 0.85 8.04
N ASN A 292 11.75 0.77 8.29
CA ASN A 292 11.17 0.49 9.59
C ASN A 292 10.73 -0.98 9.67
N LEU A 293 10.40 -1.42 10.88
CA LEU A 293 9.70 -2.69 11.05
C LEU A 293 8.24 -2.48 10.64
N SER A 294 7.73 -3.34 9.77
CA SER A 294 6.30 -3.40 9.51
C SER A 294 5.58 -3.91 10.75
N HIS A 295 4.30 -3.55 10.89
CA HIS A 295 3.50 -4.00 12.03
C HIS A 295 3.37 -5.54 12.10
N SER A 296 3.42 -6.23 10.96
CA SER A 296 3.44 -7.70 10.89
C SER A 296 4.77 -8.29 11.37
N GLU A 297 5.90 -7.72 10.94
CA GLU A 297 7.22 -8.17 11.41
C GLU A 297 7.34 -7.99 12.92
N LEU A 298 6.95 -6.81 13.43
CA LEU A 298 6.95 -6.54 14.87
C LEU A 298 6.03 -7.48 15.64
N GLY A 299 4.86 -7.81 15.08
CA GLY A 299 3.91 -8.74 15.68
C GLY A 299 4.49 -10.15 15.84
N ASN A 300 5.18 -10.62 14.82
CA ASN A 300 5.90 -11.89 14.86
C ASN A 300 7.05 -11.85 15.86
N LEU A 301 7.82 -10.77 15.88
CA LEU A 301 8.98 -10.60 16.78
C LEU A 301 8.61 -10.55 18.26
N LEU A 302 7.50 -9.89 18.61
CA LEU A 302 7.07 -9.73 20.01
C LEU A 302 6.00 -10.75 20.44
N GLY A 303 5.50 -11.58 19.53
CA GLY A 303 4.35 -12.46 19.79
C GLY A 303 3.05 -11.69 20.06
N ILE A 304 2.89 -10.51 19.44
CA ILE A 304 1.74 -9.63 19.63
C ILE A 304 0.89 -9.62 18.34
N PRO A 305 -0.44 -9.80 18.42
CA PRO A 305 -1.29 -9.72 17.22
C PRO A 305 -1.14 -8.38 16.49
N LYS A 306 -1.06 -8.41 15.16
CA LYS A 306 -0.94 -7.20 14.33
C LYS A 306 -1.98 -6.13 14.68
N GLY A 307 -3.24 -6.51 14.87
CA GLY A 307 -4.31 -5.56 15.25
C GLY A 307 -4.07 -4.85 16.59
N THR A 308 -3.37 -5.49 17.52
CA THR A 308 -2.93 -4.88 18.77
C THR A 308 -1.82 -3.86 18.53
N ILE A 309 -0.92 -4.12 17.58
CA ILE A 309 0.11 -3.15 17.17
C ILE A 309 -0.53 -1.95 16.48
N ASP A 310 -1.42 -2.19 15.51
CA ASP A 310 -2.15 -1.13 14.78
C ASP A 310 -2.87 -0.18 15.76
N SER A 311 -3.62 -0.74 16.71
CA SER A 311 -4.34 0.05 17.73
C SER A 311 -3.41 0.74 18.73
N SER A 312 -2.28 0.11 19.09
CA SER A 312 -1.27 0.70 19.96
C SER A 312 -0.65 1.96 19.36
N VAL A 313 -0.25 1.87 18.09
CA VAL A 313 0.33 3.00 17.34
C VAL A 313 -0.69 4.12 17.18
N HIS A 314 -1.92 3.79 16.78
CA HIS A 314 -2.99 4.78 16.62
C HIS A 314 -3.23 5.56 17.91
N TYR A 315 -3.39 4.85 19.04
CA TYR A 315 -3.66 5.50 20.32
C TYR A 315 -2.47 6.34 20.82
N MET A 316 -1.24 5.85 20.67
CA MET A 316 -0.05 6.61 21.07
C MET A 316 0.18 7.86 20.20
N LYS A 317 -0.08 7.79 18.90
CA LYS A 317 -0.03 8.98 18.04
C LYS A 317 -1.03 10.05 18.52
N GLN A 318 -2.28 9.67 18.76
CA GLN A 318 -3.29 10.60 19.27
C GLN A 318 -2.94 11.17 20.64
N LEU A 319 -2.32 10.37 21.51
CA LEU A 319 -1.86 10.83 22.82
C LEU A 319 -0.75 11.86 22.66
N LEU A 320 0.31 11.54 21.91
CA LEU A 320 1.51 12.38 21.79
C LEU A 320 1.22 13.71 21.09
N VAL A 321 0.29 13.77 20.13
CA VAL A 321 -0.14 15.04 19.50
C VAL A 321 -0.58 16.08 20.53
N LYS A 322 -1.13 15.67 21.67
CA LYS A 322 -1.55 16.60 22.75
C LYS A 322 -0.37 17.23 23.49
N TYR A 323 0.79 16.57 23.44
CA TYR A 323 2.01 16.97 24.16
C TYR A 323 3.10 17.49 23.22
N MET A 324 2.89 17.49 21.90
CA MET A 324 3.78 18.12 20.93
C MET A 324 3.48 19.63 20.83
N ASP A 325 4.53 20.44 20.68
CA ASP A 325 4.40 21.89 20.54
C ASP A 325 3.80 22.33 19.19
N GLU A 326 3.83 21.44 18.19
CA GLU A 326 3.24 21.63 16.87
C GLU A 326 1.73 21.35 16.87
N GLN A 327 0.91 22.29 17.34
CA GLN A 327 -0.55 22.29 17.13
C GLN A 327 -0.99 23.05 15.85
N GLY A 328 -0.04 23.54 15.06
CA GLY A 328 -0.32 24.22 13.78
C GLY A 328 -0.15 23.27 12.60
N ASP A 329 -1.08 23.35 11.64
CA ASP A 329 -1.07 22.63 10.36
C ASP A 329 0.35 22.53 9.77
N ASN A 330 0.89 21.30 9.73
CA ASN A 330 1.99 20.99 8.84
C ASN A 330 1.41 20.94 7.42
N GLU A 331 1.48 22.06 6.69
CA GLU A 331 1.20 22.17 5.24
C GLU A 331 2.20 21.36 4.36
N TYR A 332 2.87 20.36 4.91
CA TYR A 332 3.84 19.50 4.21
C TYR A 332 3.49 18.01 4.34
N LEU A 333 2.23 17.65 4.06
CA LEU A 333 1.83 16.29 3.68
C LEU A 333 1.06 16.28 2.36
#